data_AF-A0A7C8M4R0-F1
#
_entry.id   AF-A0A7C8M4R0-F1
#
_cell.length_a   1.000
_cell.length_b   1.000
_cell.length_c   1.000
_cell.angle_alpha   90.00
_cell.angle_beta   90.00
_cell.angle_gamma   90.00
#
_symmetry.space_group_name_H-M   'P 1'
#
loop_
_entity.id
_entity.type
_entity.pdbx_description
1 polymer ?
#
loop_
_entity_poly.entity_id
_entity_poly.type
_entity_poly.pdbx_seq_one_letter_code
_entity_poly.pdbx_strand_id
1 'polypeptide(L)'
;MNHKIFTFKEALADSEKNCKNRNGNVIRHLLLGNGFSIAYEPTIFTYNSLFSKANFASHPEVPAVFDALNTQDFEEVAYSLEQAAKVTPCYDGTFDTTKLVNHADAVKKVLINTIASNHPENPDSLFSFNYTACSNFLNHFIGSKGKIYTLNYDILLYWVLMHGQNENIFTFDDGFRSPQDDWDADYVTWDGGNSHKQNIYYLHGALHLFDSRHELQKFTWKRTDIPLLEQARTAINKGAFPLFVAEGTSEQKNGKNPA
;
A
#
# COMPACT_ATOMS: atom_id res chain seq x y z
N MET A 1 22.70 -2.09 -17.84
CA MET A 1 23.79 -2.20 -16.84
C MET A 1 23.53 -3.45 -16.02
N ASN A 2 24.49 -4.36 -15.86
CA ASN A 2 24.34 -5.49 -14.96
C ASN A 2 24.47 -4.97 -13.52
N HIS A 3 23.35 -4.72 -12.85
CA HIS A 3 23.37 -4.34 -11.44
C HIS A 3 23.78 -5.56 -10.61
N LYS A 4 24.81 -5.41 -9.78
CA LYS A 4 25.22 -6.46 -8.85
C LYS A 4 24.08 -6.69 -7.84
N ILE A 5 23.51 -7.88 -7.82
CA ILE A 5 22.51 -8.28 -6.84
C ILE A 5 23.24 -8.68 -5.55
N PHE A 6 22.94 -8.02 -4.45
CA PHE A 6 23.46 -8.35 -3.13
C PHE A 6 22.46 -9.20 -2.35
N THR A 7 22.98 -10.14 -1.56
CA THR A 7 22.21 -10.67 -0.43
C THR A 7 21.95 -9.56 0.58
N PHE A 8 20.92 -9.71 1.44
CA PHE A 8 20.62 -8.70 2.44
C PHE A 8 21.81 -8.41 3.38
N LYS A 9 22.55 -9.45 3.77
CA LYS A 9 23.75 -9.32 4.61
C LYS A 9 24.87 -8.54 3.91
N GLU A 10 25.08 -8.78 2.62
CA GLU A 10 26.05 -8.03 1.83
C GLU A 10 25.64 -6.57 1.67
N ALA A 11 24.35 -6.30 1.45
CA ALA A 11 23.84 -4.93 1.35
C ALA A 11 24.03 -4.16 2.66
N LEU A 12 23.83 -4.81 3.82
CA LEU A 12 24.12 -4.20 5.12
C LEU A 12 25.61 -3.87 5.26
N ALA A 13 26.51 -4.82 4.96
CA ALA A 13 27.95 -4.60 5.04
C ALA A 13 28.44 -3.50 4.07
N ASP A 14 27.90 -3.48 2.85
CA ASP A 14 28.21 -2.46 1.85
C ASP A 14 27.77 -1.06 2.32
N SER A 15 26.54 -0.95 2.84
CA SER A 15 26.01 0.32 3.36
C SER A 15 26.82 0.86 4.55
N GLU A 16 27.35 0.00 5.41
CA GLU A 16 28.20 0.41 6.54
C GLU A 16 29.51 1.01 6.09
N LYS A 17 30.04 0.52 4.97
CA LYS A 17 31.29 0.98 4.40
C LYS A 17 31.11 2.25 3.57
N ASN A 18 30.05 2.30 2.75
CA ASN A 18 29.96 3.24 1.63
C ASN A 18 28.86 4.31 1.80
N CYS A 19 27.85 4.10 2.65
CA CYS A 19 26.65 4.95 2.70
C CYS A 19 26.58 5.78 3.98
N LYS A 20 27.56 6.66 4.19
CA LYS A 20 27.63 7.57 5.34
C LYS A 20 27.24 8.99 4.96
N ASN A 21 26.48 9.66 5.84
CA ASN A 21 26.21 11.09 5.70
C ASN A 21 27.44 11.92 6.08
N ARG A 22 27.34 13.25 5.97
CA ARG A 22 28.44 14.20 6.28
C ARG A 22 29.00 14.05 7.71
N ASN A 23 28.22 13.53 8.64
CA ASN A 23 28.61 13.33 10.04
C ASN A 23 29.15 11.91 10.30
N GLY A 24 29.36 11.10 9.26
CA GLY A 24 29.86 9.73 9.37
C GLY A 24 28.80 8.69 9.76
N ASN A 25 27.52 9.08 9.89
CA ASN A 25 26.45 8.17 10.26
C ASN A 25 25.89 7.45 9.04
N VAL A 26 25.67 6.14 9.16
CA VAL A 26 24.99 5.34 8.14
C VAL A 26 23.49 5.58 8.25
N ILE A 27 22.87 6.01 7.15
CA ILE A 27 21.41 6.18 7.05
C ILE A 27 20.92 5.28 5.93
N ARG A 28 19.96 4.40 6.24
CA ARG A 28 19.42 3.44 5.28
C ARG A 28 17.96 3.75 5.01
N HIS A 29 17.61 3.89 3.74
CA HIS A 29 16.23 4.02 3.31
C HIS A 29 15.74 2.68 2.73
N LEU A 30 14.44 2.44 2.82
CA LEU A 30 13.80 1.22 2.36
C LEU A 30 12.62 1.55 1.46
N LEU A 31 12.54 0.88 0.30
CA LEU A 31 11.35 0.82 -0.53
C LEU A 31 10.81 -0.62 -0.45
N LEU A 32 9.59 -0.76 0.05
CA LEU A 32 8.86 -2.01 0.16
C LEU A 32 7.88 -2.16 -1.00
N GLY A 33 7.91 -3.32 -1.64
CA GLY A 33 6.88 -3.80 -2.54
C GLY A 33 6.23 -5.07 -1.99
N ASN A 34 5.27 -5.62 -2.74
CA ASN A 34 4.43 -6.76 -2.31
C ASN A 34 5.25 -7.98 -1.82
N GLY A 35 6.50 -8.10 -2.26
CA GLY A 35 7.46 -9.07 -1.76
C GLY A 35 7.60 -9.11 -0.23
N PHE A 36 7.40 -7.99 0.48
CA PHE A 36 7.40 -7.99 1.95
C PHE A 36 6.26 -8.84 2.53
N SER A 37 5.04 -8.65 2.05
CA SER A 37 3.87 -9.39 2.50
C SER A 37 3.87 -10.82 1.98
N ILE A 38 4.35 -11.04 0.76
CA ILE A 38 4.55 -12.39 0.20
C ILE A 38 5.58 -13.17 1.03
N ALA A 39 6.70 -12.56 1.42
CA ALA A 39 7.71 -13.22 2.25
C ALA A 39 7.19 -13.54 3.67
N TYR A 40 6.24 -12.75 4.16
CA TYR A 40 5.59 -12.96 5.45
C TYR A 40 4.64 -14.16 5.43
N GLU A 41 3.71 -14.20 4.46
CA GLU A 41 2.77 -15.30 4.28
C GLU A 41 2.39 -15.48 2.80
N PRO A 42 3.13 -16.35 2.06
CA PRO A 42 2.93 -16.53 0.63
C PRO A 42 1.53 -17.03 0.27
N THR A 43 0.87 -17.77 1.17
CA THR A 43 -0.46 -18.33 0.89
C THR A 43 -1.55 -17.27 0.88
N ILE A 44 -1.31 -16.11 1.50
CA ILE A 44 -2.28 -15.00 1.61
C ILE A 44 -1.99 -13.92 0.57
N PHE A 45 -0.72 -13.51 0.42
CA PHE A 45 -0.37 -12.27 -0.28
C PHE A 45 0.14 -12.44 -1.72
N THR A 46 0.19 -13.65 -2.26
CA THR A 46 0.57 -13.88 -3.66
C THR A 46 -0.53 -13.43 -4.63
N TYR A 47 -0.13 -12.92 -5.80
CA TYR A 47 -1.06 -12.55 -6.88
C TYR A 47 -2.02 -13.69 -7.25
N ASN A 48 -1.51 -14.92 -7.34
CA ASN A 48 -2.32 -16.10 -7.62
C ASN A 48 -3.38 -16.33 -6.53
N SER A 49 -3.03 -16.15 -5.25
CA SER A 49 -3.98 -16.29 -4.14
C SER A 49 -5.07 -15.23 -4.22
N LEU A 50 -4.71 -13.98 -4.48
CA LEU A 50 -5.67 -12.89 -4.66
C LEU A 50 -6.56 -13.15 -5.89
N PHE A 51 -5.97 -13.44 -7.04
CA PHE A 51 -6.70 -13.70 -8.28
C PHE A 51 -7.70 -14.85 -8.15
N SER A 52 -7.30 -15.97 -7.53
CA SER A 52 -8.19 -17.13 -7.33
C SER A 52 -9.43 -16.84 -6.46
N LYS A 53 -9.39 -15.78 -5.67
CA LYS A 53 -10.46 -15.38 -4.74
C LYS A 53 -11.20 -14.12 -5.20
N ALA A 54 -10.78 -13.53 -6.30
CA ALA A 54 -11.41 -12.37 -6.89
C ALA A 54 -12.75 -12.74 -7.53
N ASN A 55 -13.76 -11.90 -7.31
CA ASN A 55 -15.09 -12.09 -7.88
C ASN A 55 -15.36 -11.06 -8.98
N PHE A 56 -15.37 -11.52 -10.22
CA PHE A 56 -15.69 -10.71 -11.42
C PHE A 56 -17.09 -11.00 -11.99
N ALA A 57 -18.02 -11.57 -11.21
CA ALA A 57 -19.36 -11.93 -11.71
C ALA A 57 -20.12 -10.75 -12.33
N SER A 58 -19.91 -9.52 -11.83
CA SER A 58 -20.52 -8.30 -12.38
C SER A 58 -19.82 -7.78 -13.65
N HIS A 59 -18.65 -8.33 -14.02
CA HIS A 59 -17.81 -7.91 -15.14
C HIS A 59 -17.17 -9.14 -15.83
N PRO A 60 -17.97 -10.02 -16.46
CA PRO A 60 -17.52 -11.31 -16.98
C PRO A 60 -16.46 -11.23 -18.09
N GLU A 61 -16.28 -10.07 -18.72
CA GLU A 61 -15.25 -9.84 -19.73
C GLU A 61 -13.87 -9.53 -19.13
N VAL A 62 -13.80 -9.11 -17.87
CA VAL A 62 -12.54 -8.74 -17.22
C VAL A 62 -11.54 -9.90 -17.14
N PRO A 63 -11.93 -11.14 -16.78
CA PRO A 63 -11.03 -12.30 -16.81
C PRO A 63 -10.33 -12.50 -18.15
N ALA A 64 -11.01 -12.26 -19.28
CA ALA A 64 -10.40 -12.40 -20.61
C ALA A 64 -9.28 -11.37 -20.86
N VAL A 65 -9.27 -10.24 -20.14
CA VAL A 65 -8.19 -9.24 -20.22
C VAL A 65 -6.94 -9.76 -19.49
N PHE A 66 -7.10 -10.41 -18.33
CA PHE A 66 -6.00 -11.07 -17.63
C PHE A 66 -5.37 -12.15 -18.52
N ASP A 67 -6.20 -12.97 -19.16
CA ASP A 67 -5.74 -14.01 -20.10
C ASP A 67 -5.00 -13.41 -21.30
N ALA A 68 -5.54 -12.32 -21.87
CA ALA A 68 -4.93 -11.66 -23.04
C ALA A 68 -3.56 -11.02 -22.73
N LEU A 69 -3.38 -10.51 -21.51
CA LEU A 69 -2.11 -9.94 -21.05
C LEU A 69 -1.16 -10.98 -20.46
N ASN A 70 -1.61 -12.22 -20.28
CA ASN A 70 -0.85 -13.31 -19.66
C ASN A 70 -0.28 -12.90 -18.28
N THR A 71 -1.13 -12.27 -17.46
CA THR A 71 -0.77 -11.77 -16.12
C THR A 71 -1.89 -12.04 -15.12
N GLN A 72 -1.54 -12.08 -13.84
CA GLN A 72 -2.48 -12.08 -12.71
C GLN A 72 -2.32 -10.81 -11.86
N ASP A 73 -1.53 -9.84 -12.34
CA ASP A 73 -1.33 -8.56 -11.68
C ASP A 73 -2.49 -7.62 -11.99
N PHE A 74 -3.27 -7.29 -10.96
CA PHE A 74 -4.43 -6.41 -11.06
C PHE A 74 -4.03 -4.99 -11.49
N GLU A 75 -2.86 -4.51 -11.08
CA GLU A 75 -2.39 -3.16 -11.42
C GLU A 75 -2.02 -3.08 -12.89
N GLU A 76 -1.34 -4.12 -13.40
CA GLU A 76 -1.00 -4.22 -14.83
C GLU A 76 -2.26 -4.25 -15.71
N VAL A 77 -3.28 -5.02 -15.31
CA VAL A 77 -4.56 -5.09 -16.04
C VAL A 77 -5.31 -3.75 -15.97
N ALA A 78 -5.44 -3.15 -14.79
CA ALA A 78 -6.12 -1.87 -14.64
C ALA A 78 -5.41 -0.76 -15.44
N TYR A 79 -4.08 -0.72 -15.39
CA TYR A 79 -3.27 0.22 -16.17
C TYR A 79 -3.47 0.02 -17.68
N SER A 80 -3.43 -1.22 -18.14
CA SER A 80 -3.61 -1.55 -19.55
C SER A 80 -4.99 -1.12 -20.07
N LEU A 81 -6.04 -1.34 -19.28
CA LEU A 81 -7.40 -0.87 -19.59
C LEU A 81 -7.48 0.66 -19.67
N GLU A 82 -6.82 1.38 -18.76
CA GLU A 82 -6.75 2.85 -18.81
C GLU A 82 -5.98 3.37 -20.02
N GLN A 83 -4.85 2.74 -20.38
CA GLN A 83 -4.10 3.13 -21.58
C GLN A 83 -4.90 2.82 -22.84
N ALA A 84 -5.58 1.67 -22.90
CA ALA A 84 -6.45 1.33 -24.01
C ALA A 84 -7.59 2.37 -24.15
N ALA A 85 -8.19 2.81 -23.05
CA ALA A 85 -9.22 3.86 -23.07
C ALA A 85 -8.69 5.20 -23.62
N LYS A 86 -7.42 5.53 -23.37
CA LYS A 86 -6.78 6.76 -23.88
C LYS A 86 -6.39 6.66 -25.35
N VAL A 87 -5.93 5.49 -25.80
CA VAL A 87 -5.37 5.31 -27.15
C VAL A 87 -6.45 4.96 -28.18
N THR A 88 -7.50 4.23 -27.80
CA THR A 88 -8.57 3.79 -28.72
C THR A 88 -9.21 4.94 -29.51
N PRO A 89 -9.56 6.10 -28.90
CA PRO A 89 -10.17 7.21 -29.64
C PRO A 89 -9.30 7.81 -30.75
N CYS A 90 -7.99 7.57 -30.73
CA CYS A 90 -7.08 8.00 -31.80
C CYS A 90 -7.21 7.17 -33.08
N TYR A 91 -7.78 5.97 -33.00
CA TYR A 91 -7.94 5.04 -34.12
C TYR A 91 -9.41 4.81 -34.46
N ASP A 92 -10.28 4.75 -33.45
CA ASP A 92 -11.72 4.54 -33.60
C ASP A 92 -12.49 5.40 -32.59
N GLY A 93 -13.08 6.50 -33.07
CA GLY A 93 -13.91 7.39 -32.25
C GLY A 93 -15.33 6.87 -32.00
N THR A 94 -15.71 5.72 -32.56
CA THR A 94 -17.04 5.13 -32.38
C THR A 94 -17.09 4.10 -31.25
N PHE A 95 -15.92 3.58 -30.84
CA PHE A 95 -15.83 2.66 -29.72
C PHE A 95 -16.08 3.38 -28.39
N ASP A 96 -17.00 2.87 -27.58
CA ASP A 96 -17.27 3.39 -26.25
C ASP A 96 -16.16 2.99 -25.26
N THR A 97 -15.19 3.87 -25.08
CA THR A 97 -14.10 3.70 -24.11
C THR A 97 -14.55 3.77 -22.65
N THR A 98 -15.78 4.19 -22.37
CA THR A 98 -16.33 4.23 -21.00
C THR A 98 -16.34 2.82 -20.39
N LYS A 99 -16.58 1.79 -21.21
CA LYS A 99 -16.51 0.40 -20.76
C LYS A 99 -15.12 0.00 -20.25
N LEU A 100 -14.05 0.46 -20.92
CA LEU A 100 -12.66 0.19 -20.50
C LEU A 100 -12.33 0.87 -19.17
N VAL A 101 -12.76 2.13 -19.00
CA VAL A 101 -12.60 2.88 -17.74
C VAL A 101 -13.35 2.18 -16.60
N ASN A 102 -14.60 1.78 -16.84
CA ASN A 102 -15.41 1.06 -15.86
C ASN A 102 -14.78 -0.29 -15.48
N HIS A 103 -14.17 -1.00 -16.43
CA HIS A 103 -13.46 -2.25 -16.15
C HIS A 103 -12.18 -1.99 -15.33
N ALA A 104 -11.43 -0.93 -15.62
CA ALA A 104 -10.25 -0.57 -14.83
C ALA A 104 -10.63 -0.27 -13.37
N ASP A 105 -11.70 0.48 -13.16
CA ASP A 105 -12.23 0.77 -11.82
C ASP A 105 -12.77 -0.50 -11.14
N ALA A 106 -13.43 -1.39 -11.88
CA ALA A 106 -13.88 -2.66 -11.36
C ALA A 106 -12.71 -3.54 -10.90
N VAL A 107 -11.63 -3.64 -11.68
CA VAL A 107 -10.41 -4.38 -11.32
C VAL A 107 -9.82 -3.85 -10.02
N LYS A 108 -9.68 -2.53 -9.87
CA LYS A 108 -9.20 -1.91 -8.62
C LYS A 108 -10.11 -2.20 -7.44
N LYS A 109 -11.43 -2.07 -7.61
CA LYS A 109 -12.40 -2.39 -6.55
C LYS A 109 -12.34 -3.84 -6.13
N VAL A 110 -12.22 -4.76 -7.10
CA VAL A 110 -12.09 -6.19 -6.83
C VAL A 110 -10.77 -6.48 -6.10
N LEU A 111 -9.66 -5.85 -6.49
CA LEU A 111 -8.39 -5.98 -5.77
C LEU A 111 -8.54 -5.55 -4.30
N ILE A 112 -9.07 -4.34 -4.06
CA ILE A 112 -9.28 -3.80 -2.71
C ILE A 112 -10.16 -4.74 -1.87
N ASN A 113 -11.28 -5.19 -2.43
CA ASN A 113 -12.19 -6.14 -1.77
C ASN A 113 -11.53 -7.48 -1.48
N THR A 114 -10.69 -7.95 -2.40
CA THR A 114 -9.99 -9.24 -2.28
C THR A 114 -8.92 -9.19 -1.20
N ILE A 115 -8.12 -8.11 -1.14
CA ILE A 115 -7.13 -7.91 -0.07
C ILE A 115 -7.86 -7.77 1.27
N ALA A 116 -8.89 -6.93 1.33
CA ALA A 116 -9.70 -6.77 2.54
C ALA A 116 -10.30 -8.11 2.99
N SER A 117 -10.70 -8.97 2.04
CA SER A 117 -11.30 -10.29 2.31
C SER A 117 -10.34 -11.39 2.72
N ASN A 118 -9.10 -11.32 2.26
CA ASN A 118 -8.09 -12.33 2.50
C ASN A 118 -7.19 -12.08 3.68
N HIS A 119 -7.22 -10.87 4.22
CA HIS A 119 -6.41 -10.55 5.39
C HIS A 119 -6.91 -11.33 6.61
N PRO A 120 -6.02 -11.85 7.46
CA PRO A 120 -6.40 -12.42 8.75
C PRO A 120 -7.24 -11.42 9.56
N GLU A 121 -8.27 -11.91 10.24
CA GLU A 121 -9.22 -11.06 10.99
C GLU A 121 -8.55 -10.34 12.15
N ASN A 122 -7.58 -10.98 12.80
CA ASN A 122 -6.89 -10.43 13.97
C ASN A 122 -5.36 -10.46 13.83
N PRO A 123 -4.64 -9.43 14.27
CA PRO A 123 -3.19 -9.42 14.36
C PRO A 123 -2.63 -10.60 15.16
N ASP A 124 -3.38 -11.07 16.17
CA ASP A 124 -3.00 -12.17 17.06
C ASP A 124 -3.07 -13.55 16.39
N SER A 125 -3.75 -13.68 15.25
CA SER A 125 -3.78 -14.92 14.47
C SER A 125 -2.48 -15.19 13.72
N LEU A 126 -1.55 -14.24 13.77
CA LEU A 126 -0.28 -14.29 13.08
C LEU A 126 0.86 -14.69 14.05
N PHE A 127 1.77 -15.54 13.57
CA PHE A 127 2.85 -16.09 14.40
C PHE A 127 3.79 -14.99 14.91
N SER A 128 3.95 -14.89 16.23
CA SER A 128 4.81 -13.89 16.90
C SER A 128 6.25 -13.86 16.35
N PHE A 129 6.78 -15.02 15.95
CA PHE A 129 8.10 -15.12 15.32
C PHE A 129 8.23 -14.27 14.04
N ASN A 130 7.21 -14.30 13.17
CA ASN A 130 7.25 -13.55 11.91
C ASN A 130 7.20 -12.04 12.18
N TYR A 131 6.41 -11.60 13.15
CA TYR A 131 6.42 -10.20 13.58
C TYR A 131 7.79 -9.76 14.07
N THR A 132 8.41 -10.54 14.98
CA THR A 132 9.75 -10.22 15.48
C THR A 132 10.78 -10.17 14.34
N ALA A 133 10.74 -11.12 13.40
CA ALA A 133 11.64 -11.13 12.25
C ALA A 133 11.45 -9.88 11.37
N CYS A 134 10.22 -9.52 11.06
CA CYS A 134 9.90 -8.31 10.30
C CYS A 134 10.28 -7.03 11.05
N SER A 135 9.98 -6.92 12.35
CA SER A 135 10.39 -5.78 13.17
C SER A 135 11.91 -5.64 13.20
N ASN A 136 12.67 -6.73 13.36
CA ASN A 136 14.13 -6.71 13.32
C ASN A 136 14.65 -6.25 11.95
N PHE A 137 14.03 -6.73 10.86
CA PHE A 137 14.34 -6.28 9.51
C PHE A 137 14.12 -4.77 9.34
N LEU A 138 12.96 -4.25 9.75
CA LEU A 138 12.64 -2.81 9.66
C LEU A 138 13.58 -1.96 10.53
N ASN A 139 14.04 -2.50 11.66
CA ASN A 139 14.92 -1.78 12.58
C ASN A 139 16.27 -1.41 11.96
N HIS A 140 16.77 -2.16 10.97
CA HIS A 140 17.98 -1.78 10.23
C HIS A 140 17.87 -0.41 9.53
N PHE A 141 16.63 0.02 9.24
CA PHE A 141 16.30 1.27 8.57
C PHE A 141 15.81 2.31 9.58
N ILE A 142 14.82 1.97 10.40
CA ILE A 142 14.26 2.89 11.41
C ILE A 142 15.33 3.28 12.44
N GLY A 143 16.08 2.32 12.98
CA GLY A 143 17.16 2.56 13.93
C GLY A 143 18.31 3.40 13.35
N SER A 144 18.49 3.38 12.02
CA SER A 144 19.44 4.25 11.31
C SER A 144 18.91 5.67 11.05
N LYS A 145 17.71 6.00 11.54
CA LYS A 145 16.96 7.23 11.26
C LYS A 145 16.63 7.38 9.77
N GLY A 146 16.44 6.24 9.12
CA GLY A 146 16.04 6.12 7.73
C GLY A 146 14.58 6.43 7.50
N LYS A 147 14.16 6.24 6.24
CA LYS A 147 12.77 6.35 5.81
C LYS A 147 12.34 5.06 5.14
N ILE A 148 11.11 4.64 5.41
CA ILE A 148 10.45 3.49 4.80
C ILE A 148 9.34 4.01 3.90
N TYR A 149 9.43 3.64 2.64
CA TYR A 149 8.42 3.87 1.62
C TYR A 149 7.79 2.53 1.28
N THR A 150 6.47 2.45 1.21
CA THR A 150 5.77 1.23 0.83
C THR A 150 4.86 1.47 -0.37
N LEU A 151 4.88 0.51 -1.28
CA LEU A 151 3.95 0.37 -2.40
C LEU A 151 2.83 -0.62 -2.06
N ASN A 152 2.95 -1.35 -0.95
CA ASN A 152 1.99 -2.37 -0.53
C ASN A 152 0.71 -1.71 -0.07
N TYR A 153 -0.42 -2.25 -0.55
CA TYR A 153 -1.75 -1.77 -0.19
C TYR A 153 -2.30 -2.43 1.09
N ASP A 154 -1.78 -3.59 1.46
CA ASP A 154 -2.21 -4.31 2.66
C ASP A 154 -1.85 -3.57 3.96
N ILE A 155 -2.33 -4.10 5.08
CA ILE A 155 -2.16 -3.49 6.41
C ILE A 155 -0.99 -4.12 7.21
N LEU A 156 -0.26 -5.07 6.63
CA LEU A 156 0.75 -5.84 7.35
C LEU A 156 1.89 -4.94 7.86
N LEU A 157 2.38 -4.01 7.03
CA LEU A 157 3.43 -3.09 7.46
C LEU A 157 3.00 -2.31 8.71
N TYR A 158 1.77 -1.79 8.72
CA TYR A 158 1.24 -1.06 9.87
C TYR A 158 1.19 -1.95 11.12
N TRP A 159 0.77 -3.20 11.00
CA TRP A 159 0.77 -4.15 12.12
C TRP A 159 2.17 -4.45 12.66
N VAL A 160 3.15 -4.67 11.78
CA VAL A 160 4.54 -4.90 12.18
C VAL A 160 5.14 -3.67 12.87
N LEU A 161 4.80 -2.46 12.40
CA LEU A 161 5.22 -1.21 13.03
C LEU A 161 4.64 -1.05 14.43
N MET A 162 3.34 -1.30 14.59
CA MET A 162 2.66 -1.27 15.89
C MET A 162 3.23 -2.31 16.86
N HIS A 163 3.45 -3.55 16.39
CA HIS A 163 4.08 -4.61 17.18
C HIS A 163 5.49 -4.20 17.62
N GLY A 164 6.33 -3.73 16.69
CA GLY A 164 7.70 -3.32 17.01
C GLY A 164 7.77 -2.15 18.00
N GLN A 165 6.79 -1.23 17.95
CA GLN A 165 6.68 -0.15 18.92
C GLN A 165 6.23 -0.66 20.31
N ASN A 166 5.26 -1.57 20.37
CA ASN A 166 4.79 -2.17 21.63
C ASN A 166 5.90 -2.98 22.32
N GLU A 167 6.72 -3.68 21.54
CA GLU A 167 7.90 -4.42 22.03
C GLU A 167 9.13 -3.55 22.27
N ASN A 168 9.01 -2.22 22.16
CA ASN A 168 10.10 -1.25 22.33
C ASN A 168 11.34 -1.50 21.43
N ILE A 169 11.16 -2.12 20.26
CA ILE A 169 12.24 -2.36 19.29
C ILE A 169 12.65 -1.06 18.61
N PHE A 170 11.66 -0.23 18.27
CA PHE A 170 11.85 1.10 17.66
C PHE A 170 10.62 1.99 17.88
N THR A 171 10.75 3.27 17.55
CA THR A 171 9.61 4.19 17.41
C THR A 171 9.47 4.62 15.95
N PHE A 172 8.24 4.83 15.49
CA PHE A 172 7.97 5.27 14.13
C PHE A 172 6.99 6.44 14.10
N ASP A 173 6.93 7.10 12.95
CA ASP A 173 6.02 8.20 12.68
C ASP A 173 5.54 8.13 11.24
N ASP A 174 4.23 7.94 11.06
CA ASP A 174 3.58 7.91 9.75
C ASP A 174 2.92 9.24 9.36
N GLY A 175 3.09 10.29 10.16
CA GLY A 175 2.62 11.65 9.89
C GLY A 175 1.13 11.89 10.17
N PHE A 176 0.40 10.91 10.68
CA PHE A 176 -1.02 11.08 11.02
C PHE A 176 -1.23 11.49 12.48
N ARG A 177 -2.13 12.45 12.72
CA ARG A 177 -2.42 13.05 14.03
C ARG A 177 -3.92 13.29 14.22
N SER A 178 -4.36 13.60 15.45
CA SER A 178 -5.74 14.05 15.66
C SER A 178 -6.04 15.25 14.75
N PRO A 179 -7.23 15.29 14.12
CA PRO A 179 -7.70 16.50 13.45
C PRO A 179 -7.68 17.69 14.41
N GLN A 180 -7.28 18.87 13.94
CA GLN A 180 -7.22 20.07 14.79
C GLN A 180 -8.62 20.51 15.25
N ASP A 181 -9.62 20.30 14.39
CA ASP A 181 -11.00 20.72 14.60
C ASP A 181 -11.88 19.65 15.29
N ASP A 182 -11.38 18.41 15.41
CA ASP A 182 -12.08 17.30 16.05
C ASP A 182 -11.10 16.32 16.70
N TRP A 183 -10.81 16.55 17.98
CA TRP A 183 -9.87 15.72 18.74
C TRP A 183 -10.42 14.33 19.07
N ASP A 184 -11.74 14.21 19.15
CA ASP A 184 -12.47 12.98 19.50
C ASP A 184 -12.88 12.18 18.25
N ALA A 185 -12.50 12.62 17.05
CA ALA A 185 -12.73 11.90 15.81
C ALA A 185 -12.25 10.44 15.89
N ASP A 186 -13.01 9.51 15.32
CA ASP A 186 -12.66 8.08 15.25
C ASP A 186 -11.44 7.79 14.33
N TYR A 187 -10.96 8.81 13.62
CA TYR A 187 -9.86 8.77 12.67
C TYR A 187 -8.78 9.82 13.01
N VAL A 188 -7.65 9.71 12.34
CA VAL A 188 -6.56 10.70 12.36
C VAL A 188 -6.28 11.19 10.95
N THR A 189 -5.76 12.40 10.80
CA THR A 189 -5.52 13.02 9.48
C THR A 189 -4.04 13.24 9.26
N TRP A 190 -3.62 13.23 8.00
CA TRP A 190 -2.23 13.50 7.66
C TRP A 190 -1.91 14.99 7.86
N ASP A 191 -1.02 15.30 8.80
CA ASP A 191 -0.59 16.67 9.09
C ASP A 191 0.74 16.96 8.39
N GLY A 192 0.68 17.38 7.13
CA GLY A 192 1.86 17.73 6.34
C GLY A 192 2.69 18.89 6.94
N GLY A 193 2.10 19.72 7.80
CA GLY A 193 2.74 20.88 8.42
C GLY A 193 3.63 20.52 9.61
N ASN A 194 3.22 19.53 10.42
CA ASN A 194 3.96 19.11 11.63
C ASN A 194 4.66 17.74 11.52
N SER A 195 4.64 17.11 10.34
CA SER A 195 5.25 15.79 10.08
C SER A 195 6.77 15.80 9.91
N HIS A 196 7.50 16.67 10.63
CA HIS A 196 8.96 16.80 10.49
C HIS A 196 9.74 15.54 10.90
N LYS A 197 9.12 14.62 11.65
CA LYS A 197 9.71 13.35 12.09
C LYS A 197 9.18 12.14 11.33
N GLN A 198 8.27 12.34 10.36
CA GLN A 198 7.70 11.25 9.58
C GLN A 198 8.79 10.43 8.90
N ASN A 199 8.74 9.12 9.12
CA ASN A 199 9.66 8.15 8.53
C ASN A 199 8.95 6.99 7.81
N ILE A 200 7.62 6.89 7.90
CA ILE A 200 6.82 5.91 7.16
C ILE A 200 5.95 6.63 6.11
N TYR A 201 6.00 6.15 4.86
CA TYR A 201 5.29 6.74 3.73
C TYR A 201 4.57 5.67 2.91
N TYR A 202 3.24 5.77 2.82
CA TYR A 202 2.38 4.87 2.04
C TYR A 202 2.15 5.46 0.64
N LEU A 203 3.04 5.15 -0.30
CA LEU A 203 3.08 5.81 -1.60
C LEU A 203 1.89 5.48 -2.51
N HIS A 204 1.37 4.25 -2.42
CA HIS A 204 0.18 3.82 -3.15
C HIS A 204 -1.11 3.92 -2.31
N GLY A 205 -1.00 4.52 -1.13
CA GLY A 205 -1.98 4.42 -0.06
C GLY A 205 -1.92 3.06 0.65
N ALA A 206 -2.94 2.75 1.45
CA ALA A 206 -3.08 1.50 2.19
C ALA A 206 -4.52 1.29 2.62
N LEU A 207 -4.90 0.05 2.96
CA LEU A 207 -6.27 -0.34 3.35
C LEU A 207 -6.89 0.46 4.50
N HIS A 208 -6.07 1.08 5.35
CA HIS A 208 -6.51 1.87 6.50
C HIS A 208 -6.45 3.38 6.25
N LEU A 209 -6.11 3.81 5.03
CA LEU A 209 -6.03 5.21 4.59
C LEU A 209 -7.15 5.51 3.61
N PHE A 210 -8.00 6.49 3.89
CA PHE A 210 -9.17 6.85 3.09
C PHE A 210 -9.13 8.33 2.71
N ASP A 211 -9.45 8.61 1.45
CA ASP A 211 -9.56 9.97 0.94
C ASP A 211 -10.98 10.51 1.16
N SER A 212 -11.13 11.54 2.00
CA SER A 212 -12.41 12.21 2.27
C SER A 212 -12.65 13.46 1.41
N ARG A 213 -11.86 13.62 0.32
CA ARG A 213 -11.80 14.76 -0.62
C ARG A 213 -11.17 16.03 -0.07
N HIS A 214 -11.24 16.26 1.24
CA HIS A 214 -10.68 17.45 1.89
C HIS A 214 -9.40 17.13 2.66
N GLU A 215 -9.26 15.88 3.10
CA GLU A 215 -8.13 15.42 3.89
C GLU A 215 -7.93 13.90 3.72
N LEU A 216 -6.70 13.45 3.99
CA LEU A 216 -6.39 12.03 4.05
C LEU A 216 -6.64 11.53 5.47
N GLN A 217 -7.63 10.67 5.63
CA GLN A 217 -8.03 10.07 6.90
C GLN A 217 -7.39 8.70 7.07
N LYS A 218 -6.94 8.38 8.28
CA LYS A 218 -6.46 7.06 8.67
C LYS A 218 -7.33 6.52 9.79
N PHE A 219 -7.92 5.35 9.57
CA PHE A 219 -8.71 4.65 10.58
C PHE A 219 -7.85 4.21 11.74
N THR A 220 -8.46 4.19 12.93
CA THR A 220 -7.76 3.85 14.17
C THR A 220 -8.53 2.80 14.96
N TRP A 221 -7.85 1.69 15.31
CA TRP A 221 -8.43 0.69 16.18
C TRP A 221 -8.63 1.27 17.58
N LYS A 222 -7.57 1.85 18.16
CA LYS A 222 -7.56 2.31 19.56
C LYS A 222 -8.66 3.32 19.93
N ARG A 223 -9.23 4.06 18.97
CA ARG A 223 -10.32 5.01 19.24
C ARG A 223 -11.71 4.39 19.19
N THR A 224 -11.88 3.34 18.38
CA THR A 224 -13.19 2.76 18.06
C THR A 224 -13.40 1.38 18.68
N ASP A 225 -12.32 0.72 19.11
CA ASP A 225 -12.28 -0.70 19.47
C ASP A 225 -12.71 -1.65 18.33
N ILE A 226 -12.83 -1.15 17.10
CA ILE A 226 -13.17 -1.92 15.90
C ILE A 226 -11.90 -2.26 15.13
N PRO A 227 -11.66 -3.53 14.73
CA PRO A 227 -10.53 -3.90 13.89
C PRO A 227 -10.47 -3.08 12.58
N LEU A 228 -9.26 -2.65 12.18
CA LEU A 228 -9.07 -1.80 11.01
C LEU A 228 -9.62 -2.41 9.71
N LEU A 229 -9.56 -3.74 9.61
CA LEU A 229 -10.11 -4.47 8.46
C LEU A 229 -11.63 -4.38 8.41
N GLU A 230 -12.31 -4.48 9.56
CA GLU A 230 -13.76 -4.33 9.65
C GLU A 230 -14.19 -2.90 9.34
N GLN A 231 -13.44 -1.89 9.83
CA GLN A 231 -13.66 -0.49 9.47
C GLN A 231 -13.51 -0.29 7.96
N ALA A 232 -12.46 -0.84 7.35
CA ALA A 232 -12.22 -0.75 5.92
C ALA A 232 -13.33 -1.41 5.10
N ARG A 233 -13.75 -2.64 5.45
CA ARG A 233 -14.89 -3.32 4.81
C ARG A 233 -16.17 -2.52 4.92
N THR A 234 -16.45 -1.97 6.10
CA THR A 234 -17.65 -1.14 6.34
C THR A 234 -17.62 0.12 5.47
N ALA A 235 -16.48 0.78 5.36
CA ALA A 235 -16.30 1.95 4.50
C ALA A 235 -16.50 1.59 3.01
N ILE A 236 -15.89 0.49 2.55
CA ILE A 236 -16.03 0.00 1.17
C ILE A 236 -17.49 -0.34 0.85
N ASN A 237 -18.20 -1.02 1.75
CA ASN A 237 -19.62 -1.32 1.60
C ASN A 237 -20.51 -0.06 1.54
N LYS A 238 -20.06 1.05 2.14
CA LYS A 238 -20.71 2.37 2.06
C LYS A 238 -20.27 3.18 0.83
N GLY A 239 -19.45 2.61 -0.05
CA GLY A 239 -18.95 3.26 -1.27
C GLY A 239 -17.73 4.17 -1.07
N ALA A 240 -17.12 4.16 0.12
CA ALA A 240 -15.86 4.85 0.38
C ALA A 240 -14.69 3.89 0.15
N PHE A 241 -13.73 4.28 -0.69
CA PHE A 241 -12.58 3.44 -1.03
C PHE A 241 -11.32 3.98 -0.34
N PRO A 242 -10.41 3.09 0.11
CA PRO A 242 -9.12 3.55 0.60
C PRO A 242 -8.36 4.25 -0.53
N LEU A 243 -7.46 5.17 -0.17
CA LEU A 243 -6.60 5.89 -1.10
C LEU A 243 -5.84 4.85 -1.91
N PHE A 244 -6.09 4.82 -3.23
CA PHE A 244 -5.41 3.94 -4.15
C PHE A 244 -4.75 4.78 -5.25
N VAL A 245 -3.42 4.81 -5.24
CA VAL A 245 -2.64 5.46 -6.29
C VAL A 245 -2.00 4.37 -7.15
N ALA A 246 -2.61 4.11 -8.31
CA ALA A 246 -2.05 3.19 -9.29
C ALA A 246 -0.65 3.65 -9.76
N GLU A 247 0.17 2.69 -10.21
CA GLU A 247 1.36 2.98 -11.00
C GLU A 247 0.96 3.70 -12.30
N GLY A 248 1.09 5.02 -12.28
CA GLY A 248 0.96 5.91 -13.45
C GLY A 248 2.23 6.73 -13.61
N THR A 249 2.40 7.38 -14.76
CA THR A 249 3.59 8.20 -14.99
C THR A 249 3.64 9.37 -14.01
N SER A 250 4.85 9.88 -13.72
CA SER A 250 5.03 11.05 -12.87
C SER A 250 4.20 12.26 -13.33
N GLU A 251 3.99 12.43 -14.64
CA GLU A 251 3.12 13.50 -15.16
C GLU A 251 1.65 13.31 -14.74
N GLN A 252 1.15 12.07 -14.74
CA GLN A 252 -0.23 11.75 -14.32
C GLN A 252 -0.46 12.01 -12.83
N LYS A 253 0.58 11.83 -12.00
CA LYS A 253 0.50 12.08 -10.55
C LYS A 253 0.52 13.58 -10.22
N ASN A 254 1.28 14.39 -10.97
CA ASN A 254 1.30 15.85 -10.79
C ASN A 254 0.03 16.57 -11.31
N GLY A 255 -0.71 15.95 -12.23
CA GLY A 255 -1.96 16.52 -12.78
C GLY A 255 -3.18 16.41 -11.86
N LYS A 256 -3.09 15.64 -10.77
CA LYS A 256 -4.13 15.54 -9.73
C LYS A 256 -3.80 16.43 -8.54
N ASN A 257 -3.68 17.75 -8.76
CA ASN A 257 -3.74 18.71 -7.67
C ASN A 257 -5.22 19.04 -7.43
N PRO A 258 -5.78 18.82 -6.22
CA PRO A 258 -7.05 19.42 -5.88
C PRO A 258 -6.85 20.94 -5.78
N ALA A 259 -7.68 21.67 -6.54
CA ALA A 259 -7.96 23.06 -6.24
C ALA A 259 -8.86 23.14 -5.00
#